data_AF-A0AAU7X1R5-F1
#
_entry.id   AF-A0AAU7X1R5-F1
#
_cell.length_a   1.000
_cell.length_b   1.000
_cell.length_c   1.000
_cell.angle_alpha   90.00
_cell.angle_beta   90.00
_cell.angle_gamma   90.00
#
_symmetry.space_group_name_H-M   'P 1'
#
loop_
_entity.id
_entity.type
_entity.pdbx_description
1 polymer ?
#
loop_
_entity_poly.entity_id
_entity_poly.type
_entity_poly.pdbx_seq_one_letter_code
_entity_poly.pdbx_strand_id
1 'polypeptide(L)'
;MIYTVECSFADPASEAEWNDFYTLEKLPALISVSGFHTSQRFKAFSAGCPVYLAMHSIDSLAVLEGDEYRQKGGGNFARWQQHITDWHRNLYGGLERAPAIGEGEHLIVSAVGPEPFIEMGLTPEQMWAVALEKCPENRWLAKLGSSTSLGLDALPKGVHLYTPMTAQLTSHDGTVPQTQADNHA
;
A
#
# COMPACT_ATOMS: atom_id res chain seq x y z
N MET A 1 10.95 -5.26 2.13
CA MET A 1 9.83 -6.11 1.64
C MET A 1 8.60 -5.25 1.44
N ILE A 2 7.68 -5.65 0.55
CA ILE A 2 6.46 -4.87 0.26
C ILE A 2 5.25 -5.55 0.87
N TYR A 3 4.62 -4.89 1.85
CA TYR A 3 3.37 -5.33 2.45
C TYR A 3 2.19 -4.62 1.78
N THR A 4 1.26 -5.39 1.22
CA THR A 4 0.03 -4.86 0.61
C THR A 4 -1.20 -5.22 1.43
N VAL A 5 -2.14 -4.29 1.48
CA VAL A 5 -3.50 -4.51 1.99
C VAL A 5 -4.48 -4.02 0.95
N GLU A 6 -5.26 -4.94 0.41
CA GLU A 6 -6.32 -4.66 -0.55
C GLU A 6 -7.67 -4.88 0.12
N CYS A 7 -8.64 -4.02 -0.18
CA CYS A 7 -10.01 -4.18 0.29
C CYS A 7 -11.00 -3.35 -0.53
N SER A 8 -12.27 -3.70 -0.41
CA SER A 8 -13.42 -2.91 -0.82
C SER A 8 -14.24 -2.53 0.43
N PHE A 9 -15.11 -1.52 0.30
CA PHE A 9 -15.96 -1.03 1.39
C PHE A 9 -17.43 -1.11 0.98
N ALA A 10 -18.26 -1.76 1.80
CA ALA A 10 -19.63 -2.13 1.46
C ALA A 10 -20.72 -1.19 2.03
N ASP A 11 -20.34 -0.10 2.70
CA ASP A 11 -21.30 0.90 3.19
C ASP A 11 -21.05 2.29 2.54
N PRO A 12 -21.74 2.62 1.44
CA PRO A 12 -21.54 3.89 0.75
C PRO A 12 -21.80 5.13 1.63
N ALA A 13 -22.67 5.02 2.65
CA ALA A 13 -23.04 6.16 3.49
C ALA A 13 -21.89 6.60 4.42
N SER A 14 -21.02 5.67 4.80
CA SER A 14 -19.89 5.93 5.72
C SER A 14 -18.52 5.80 5.06
N GLU A 15 -18.46 5.55 3.76
CA GLU A 15 -17.21 5.33 3.01
C GLU A 15 -16.26 6.55 3.09
N ALA A 16 -16.80 7.77 3.04
CA ALA A 16 -16.00 8.98 3.16
C ALA A 16 -15.34 9.08 4.55
N GLU A 17 -16.12 8.83 5.62
CA GLU A 17 -15.62 8.86 7.00
C GLU A 17 -14.58 7.76 7.25
N TRP A 18 -14.80 6.56 6.70
CA TRP A 18 -13.81 5.49 6.75
C TRP A 18 -12.51 5.86 6.03
N ASN A 19 -12.61 6.51 4.87
CA ASN A 19 -11.44 6.97 4.12
C ASN A 19 -10.65 8.03 4.87
N ASP A 20 -11.33 8.98 5.52
CA ASP A 20 -10.71 9.99 6.37
C ASP A 20 -10.01 9.35 7.57
N PHE A 21 -10.70 8.46 8.30
CA PHE A 21 -10.11 7.69 9.39
C PHE A 21 -8.85 6.95 8.95
N TYR A 22 -8.91 6.25 7.82
CA TYR A 22 -7.76 5.46 7.37
C TYR A 22 -6.60 6.39 6.99
N THR A 23 -6.85 7.45 6.21
CA THR A 23 -5.80 8.39 5.79
C THR A 23 -5.20 9.18 6.95
N LEU A 24 -6.03 9.70 7.86
CA LEU A 24 -5.61 10.65 8.89
C LEU A 24 -5.15 9.99 10.19
N GLU A 25 -5.67 8.79 10.51
CA GLU A 25 -5.38 8.13 11.78
C GLU A 25 -4.61 6.81 11.58
N LYS A 26 -5.16 5.90 10.76
CA LYS A 26 -4.59 4.56 10.61
C LYS A 26 -3.25 4.56 9.88
N LEU A 27 -3.13 5.29 8.78
CA LEU A 27 -1.91 5.31 7.98
C LEU A 27 -0.73 5.93 8.77
N PRO A 28 -0.89 7.07 9.48
CA PRO A 28 0.14 7.59 10.38
C PRO A 28 0.48 6.64 11.55
N ALA A 29 -0.51 5.94 12.11
CA ALA A 29 -0.25 4.96 13.16
C ALA A 29 0.61 3.79 12.66
N LEU A 30 0.34 3.28 11.45
CA LEU A 30 1.11 2.18 10.86
C LEU A 30 2.54 2.58 10.48
N ILE A 31 2.74 3.73 9.84
CA ILE A 31 4.10 4.19 9.47
C ILE A 31 4.96 4.50 10.71
N SER A 32 4.35 4.68 11.89
CA SER A 32 5.06 4.83 13.17
C SER A 32 5.55 3.51 13.77
N VAL A 33 5.14 2.35 13.24
CA VAL A 33 5.59 1.04 13.72
C VAL A 33 7.05 0.83 13.35
N SER A 34 7.87 0.39 14.30
CA SER A 34 9.27 0.06 14.05
C SER A 34 9.41 -0.95 12.91
N GLY A 35 10.21 -0.60 11.91
CA GLY A 35 10.42 -1.41 10.71
C GLY A 35 9.41 -1.18 9.59
N PHE A 36 8.47 -0.24 9.72
CA PHE A 36 7.81 0.41 8.59
C PHE A 36 8.65 1.59 8.10
N HIS A 37 8.71 1.76 6.78
CA HIS A 37 9.56 2.77 6.16
C HIS A 37 8.85 3.68 5.19
N THR A 38 7.93 3.12 4.40
CA THR A 38 7.06 3.92 3.53
C THR A 38 5.62 3.41 3.64
N SER A 39 4.66 4.29 3.42
CA SER A 39 3.23 3.95 3.40
C SER A 39 2.47 4.86 2.44
N GLN A 40 1.68 4.28 1.56
CA GLN A 40 0.84 5.03 0.63
C GLN A 40 -0.49 4.32 0.39
N ARG A 41 -1.56 5.11 0.25
CA ARG A 41 -2.90 4.62 -0.10
C ARG A 41 -3.26 4.97 -1.54
N PHE A 42 -4.04 4.09 -2.14
CA PHE A 42 -4.50 4.20 -3.50
C PHE A 42 -5.97 3.80 -3.63
N LYS A 43 -6.64 4.39 -4.62
CA LYS A 43 -7.99 4.01 -5.04
C LYS A 43 -7.94 3.48 -6.46
N ALA A 44 -8.61 2.35 -6.69
CA ALA A 44 -8.75 1.76 -8.01
C ALA A 44 -9.48 2.75 -8.93
N PHE A 45 -8.91 2.94 -10.11
CA PHE A 45 -9.53 3.67 -11.20
C PHE A 45 -10.31 2.70 -12.12
N SER A 46 -9.89 1.43 -12.16
CA SER A 46 -10.50 0.34 -12.94
C SER A 46 -11.44 -0.55 -12.11
N ALA A 47 -12.49 -1.08 -12.73
CA ALA A 47 -13.36 -2.09 -12.11
C ALA A 47 -12.69 -3.49 -12.06
N GLY A 48 -13.28 -4.42 -11.28
CA GLY A 48 -12.86 -5.83 -11.24
C GLY A 48 -11.65 -6.12 -10.36
N CYS A 49 -11.30 -5.21 -9.45
CA CYS A 49 -10.28 -5.38 -8.42
C CYS A 49 -10.74 -4.75 -7.11
N PRO A 50 -10.10 -5.08 -5.96
CA PRO A 50 -10.36 -4.38 -4.71
C PRO A 50 -10.19 -2.87 -4.86
N VAL A 51 -11.20 -2.12 -4.41
CA VAL A 51 -11.31 -0.68 -4.65
C VAL A 51 -10.16 0.11 -4.01
N TYR A 52 -9.62 -0.38 -2.90
CA TYR A 52 -8.58 0.29 -2.14
C TYR A 52 -7.35 -0.60 -1.98
N LEU A 53 -6.19 0.02 -2.13
CA LEU A 53 -4.88 -0.59 -1.91
C LEU A 53 -4.07 0.29 -0.96
N ALA A 54 -3.46 -0.31 0.05
CA ALA A 54 -2.38 0.29 0.81
C ALA A 54 -1.09 -0.51 0.55
N MET A 55 0.01 0.20 0.31
CA MET A 55 1.31 -0.40 0.05
C MET A 55 2.34 0.18 1.02
N HIS A 56 3.06 -0.71 1.69
CA HIS A 56 4.01 -0.37 2.74
C HIS A 56 5.37 -1.03 2.46
N SER A 57 6.46 -0.30 2.71
CA SER A 57 7.79 -0.91 2.79
C SER A 57 8.08 -1.30 4.22
N ILE A 58 8.35 -2.58 4.48
CA ILE A 58 8.69 -3.09 5.81
C ILE A 58 9.96 -3.93 5.82
N ASP A 59 10.61 -4.05 6.97
CA ASP A 59 11.83 -4.86 7.14
C ASP A 59 11.60 -6.34 6.85
N SER A 60 10.57 -6.93 7.47
CA SER A 60 10.33 -8.36 7.40
C SER A 60 8.93 -8.75 7.87
N LEU A 61 8.59 -10.04 7.73
CA LEU A 61 7.37 -10.62 8.27
C LEU A 61 7.24 -10.42 9.80
N ALA A 62 8.36 -10.46 10.53
CA ALA A 62 8.36 -10.35 12.00
C ALA A 62 7.73 -9.03 12.49
N VAL A 63 7.81 -7.96 11.70
CA VAL A 63 7.15 -6.68 12.00
C VAL A 63 5.63 -6.87 12.11
N LEU A 64 5.04 -7.67 11.21
CA LEU A 64 3.59 -7.94 11.18
C LEU A 64 3.14 -8.93 12.26
N GLU A 65 4.08 -9.67 12.85
CA GLU A 65 3.86 -10.59 13.97
C GLU A 65 4.11 -9.93 15.34
N GLY A 66 4.63 -8.70 15.36
CA GLY A 66 4.96 -7.94 16.56
C GLY A 66 3.73 -7.34 17.27
N ASP A 67 3.89 -7.08 18.57
CA ASP A 67 2.87 -6.43 19.39
C ASP A 67 2.63 -4.97 18.98
N GLU A 68 3.69 -4.25 18.63
CA GLU A 68 3.61 -2.85 18.21
C GLU A 68 2.67 -2.69 17.01
N TYR A 69 2.82 -3.53 15.99
CA TYR A 69 1.93 -3.56 14.83
C TYR A 69 0.48 -3.81 15.23
N ARG A 70 0.20 -4.79 16.10
CA ARG A 70 -1.16 -5.06 16.59
C ARG A 70 -1.75 -3.88 17.35
N GLN A 71 -0.97 -3.29 18.26
CA GLN A 71 -1.40 -2.17 19.10
C GLN A 71 -1.67 -0.90 18.29
N LYS A 72 -0.97 -0.70 17.17
CA LYS A 72 -1.20 0.39 16.22
C LYS A 72 -2.35 0.13 15.24
N GLY A 73 -3.16 -0.90 15.46
CA GLY A 73 -4.32 -1.22 14.62
C GLY A 73 -3.98 -2.05 13.37
N GLY A 74 -2.80 -2.66 13.36
CA GLY A 74 -2.40 -3.61 12.33
C GLY A 74 -3.30 -4.84 12.28
N GLY A 75 -3.61 -5.29 11.06
CA GLY A 75 -4.34 -6.54 10.83
C GLY A 75 -5.83 -6.50 11.15
N ASN A 76 -6.43 -5.32 11.34
CA ASN A 76 -7.88 -5.14 11.45
C ASN A 76 -8.29 -3.73 10.97
N PHE A 77 -9.59 -3.46 10.87
CA PHE A 77 -10.13 -2.14 10.50
C PHE A 77 -10.94 -1.46 11.62
N ALA A 78 -10.65 -1.77 12.90
CA ALA A 78 -11.40 -1.27 14.05
C ALA A 78 -12.92 -1.47 13.87
N ARG A 79 -13.75 -0.46 14.18
CA ARG A 79 -15.22 -0.53 14.02
C ARG A 79 -15.68 -0.73 12.58
N TRP A 80 -14.81 -0.44 11.60
CA TRP A 80 -15.11 -0.52 10.18
C TRP A 80 -15.04 -1.94 9.64
N GLN A 81 -14.48 -2.89 10.40
CA GLN A 81 -14.23 -4.26 9.96
C GLN A 81 -15.47 -4.95 9.35
N GLN A 82 -16.66 -4.65 9.88
CA GLN A 82 -17.94 -5.19 9.41
C GLN A 82 -18.33 -4.76 7.98
N HIS A 83 -17.75 -3.68 7.47
CA HIS A 83 -18.02 -3.13 6.14
C HIS A 83 -16.91 -3.46 5.13
N ILE A 84 -15.84 -4.14 5.57
CA ILE A 84 -14.71 -4.49 4.71
C ILE A 84 -15.03 -5.77 3.92
N THR A 85 -14.89 -5.71 2.61
CA THR A 85 -15.00 -6.85 1.69
C THR A 85 -13.72 -6.97 0.85
N ASP A 86 -13.57 -8.08 0.11
CA ASP A 86 -12.39 -8.35 -0.75
C ASP A 86 -11.05 -8.11 -0.04
N TRP A 87 -10.98 -8.51 1.23
CA TRP A 87 -9.83 -8.20 2.07
C TRP A 87 -8.69 -9.16 1.81
N HIS A 88 -7.63 -8.64 1.22
CA HIS A 88 -6.42 -9.40 0.93
C HIS A 88 -5.18 -8.77 1.57
N ARG A 89 -4.33 -9.61 2.14
CA ARG A 89 -3.06 -9.21 2.75
C ARG A 89 -1.95 -10.09 2.21
N ASN A 90 -0.93 -9.46 1.62
CA ASN A 90 0.21 -10.17 1.07
C ASN A 90 1.52 -9.47 1.44
N LEU A 91 2.54 -10.26 1.73
CA LEU A 91 3.91 -9.77 1.87
C LEU A 91 4.72 -10.26 0.68
N TYR A 92 5.40 -9.35 0.02
CA TYR A 92 6.16 -9.60 -1.18
C TYR A 92 7.66 -9.32 -1.01
N GLY A 93 8.48 -10.19 -1.62
CA GLY A 93 9.87 -9.92 -1.95
C GLY A 93 10.02 -9.29 -3.34
N GLY A 94 11.25 -9.04 -3.76
CA GLY A 94 11.59 -8.49 -5.08
C GLY A 94 11.92 -7.00 -5.08
N LEU A 95 11.29 -6.23 -4.19
CA LEU A 95 11.56 -4.80 -4.03
C LEU A 95 11.98 -4.45 -2.60
N GLU A 96 12.97 -3.57 -2.51
CA GLU A 96 13.42 -3.00 -1.24
C GLU A 96 12.42 -1.97 -0.71
N ARG A 97 11.95 -1.09 -1.60
CA ARG A 97 11.01 0.01 -1.31
C ARG A 97 9.85 0.03 -2.30
N ALA A 98 8.66 0.33 -1.80
CA ALA A 98 7.49 0.60 -2.61
C ALA A 98 7.70 1.92 -3.39
N PRO A 99 7.39 1.97 -4.70
CA PRO A 99 7.57 3.18 -5.47
C PRO A 99 6.68 4.31 -4.94
N ALA A 100 7.22 5.52 -4.89
CA ALA A 100 6.47 6.73 -4.58
C ALA A 100 5.70 7.20 -5.83
N ILE A 101 4.37 7.24 -5.71
CA ILE A 101 3.49 7.69 -6.79
C ILE A 101 2.98 9.09 -6.42
N GLY A 102 3.39 10.08 -7.19
CA GLY A 102 3.05 11.48 -6.97
C GLY A 102 1.68 11.87 -7.52
N GLU A 103 1.32 13.12 -7.27
CA GLU A 103 0.08 13.70 -7.81
C GLU A 103 0.09 13.68 -9.34
N GLY A 104 -1.03 13.24 -9.93
CA GLY A 104 -1.17 13.06 -11.38
C GLY A 104 -0.51 11.80 -11.94
N GLU A 105 0.30 11.09 -11.16
CA GLU A 105 0.89 9.80 -11.54
C GLU A 105 -0.03 8.66 -11.10
N HIS A 106 0.16 7.48 -11.70
CA HIS A 106 -0.66 6.31 -11.40
C HIS A 106 0.21 5.09 -11.11
N LEU A 107 -0.27 4.24 -10.21
CA LEU A 107 0.26 2.91 -10.00
C LEU A 107 -0.51 1.94 -10.91
N ILE A 108 0.22 1.20 -11.73
CA ILE A 108 -0.37 0.11 -12.51
C ILE A 108 0.17 -1.22 -11.97
N VAL A 109 -0.72 -2.18 -11.76
CA VAL A 109 -0.39 -3.50 -11.22
C VAL A 109 -0.97 -4.62 -12.07
N SER A 110 -0.32 -5.78 -12.08
CA SER A 110 -0.84 -6.98 -12.73
C SER A 110 -0.46 -8.25 -11.98
N ALA A 111 -1.35 -9.24 -12.07
CA ALA A 111 -1.11 -10.60 -11.62
C ALA A 111 -0.83 -11.59 -12.77
N VAL A 112 -0.97 -11.16 -14.04
CA VAL A 112 -0.92 -12.07 -15.21
C VAL A 112 0.43 -12.12 -15.91
N GLY A 113 1.31 -11.14 -15.66
CA GLY A 113 2.66 -11.10 -16.24
C GLY A 113 3.15 -9.69 -16.53
N PRO A 114 4.41 -9.54 -16.99
CA PRO A 114 4.98 -8.25 -17.40
C PRO A 114 4.54 -7.80 -18.79
N GLU A 115 4.01 -8.70 -19.62
CA GLU A 115 3.74 -8.46 -21.04
C GLU A 115 2.83 -7.23 -21.28
N PRO A 116 1.73 -7.03 -20.53
CA PRO A 116 0.90 -5.84 -20.70
C PRO A 116 1.67 -4.53 -20.49
N PHE A 117 2.63 -4.51 -19.56
CA PHE A 117 3.45 -3.33 -19.29
C PHE A 117 4.42 -3.06 -20.42
N ILE A 118 5.07 -4.11 -20.94
CA ILE A 118 6.01 -4.02 -22.05
C ILE A 118 5.32 -3.49 -23.31
N GLU A 119 4.09 -3.96 -23.58
CA GLU A 119 3.26 -3.47 -24.69
C GLU A 119 2.90 -1.98 -24.54
N MET A 120 2.74 -1.51 -23.30
CA MET A 120 2.56 -0.07 -23.00
C MET A 120 3.88 0.72 -22.97
N GLY A 121 5.03 0.09 -23.27
CA GLY A 121 6.35 0.73 -23.22
C GLY A 121 6.85 1.02 -21.80
N LEU A 122 6.28 0.36 -20.79
CA LEU A 122 6.70 0.48 -19.39
C LEU A 122 7.73 -0.60 -19.05
N THR A 123 8.56 -0.30 -18.05
CA THR A 123 9.46 -1.30 -17.44
C THR A 123 8.83 -1.78 -16.13
N PRO A 124 8.25 -2.99 -16.10
CA PRO A 124 7.63 -3.50 -14.88
C PRO A 124 8.67 -3.98 -13.87
N GLU A 125 8.40 -3.70 -12.61
CA GLU A 125 9.06 -4.27 -11.46
C GLU A 125 8.29 -5.51 -10.99
N GLN A 126 9.01 -6.61 -10.76
CA GLN A 126 8.40 -7.87 -10.30
C GLN A 126 8.52 -8.03 -8.79
N MET A 127 7.45 -8.57 -8.20
CA MET A 127 7.36 -8.99 -6.83
C MET A 127 6.84 -10.42 -6.74
N TRP A 128 7.30 -11.18 -5.74
CA TRP A 128 6.82 -12.54 -5.46
C TRP A 128 6.39 -12.69 -4.00
N ALA A 129 5.28 -13.38 -3.77
CA ALA A 129 4.68 -13.48 -2.45
C ALA A 129 5.51 -14.40 -1.55
N VAL A 130 5.87 -13.91 -0.37
CA VAL A 130 6.69 -14.66 0.61
C VAL A 130 5.89 -15.09 1.83
N ALA A 131 4.82 -14.37 2.18
CA ALA A 131 3.99 -14.66 3.35
C ALA A 131 2.56 -14.12 3.24
N LEU A 132 1.74 -14.41 4.26
CA LEU A 132 0.30 -14.14 4.34
C LEU A 132 -0.50 -14.98 3.33
N GLU A 133 -1.37 -14.38 2.51
CA GLU A 133 -2.26 -15.14 1.61
C GLU A 133 -1.54 -15.77 0.41
N LYS A 134 -0.44 -15.16 -0.04
CA LYS A 134 0.33 -15.57 -1.22
C LYS A 134 -0.52 -15.62 -2.50
N CYS A 135 -1.48 -14.71 -2.62
CA CYS A 135 -2.37 -14.61 -3.76
C CYS A 135 -2.51 -13.14 -4.20
N PRO A 136 -2.05 -12.77 -5.41
CA PRO A 136 -1.33 -13.60 -6.38
C PRO A 136 0.10 -13.92 -5.90
N GLU A 137 0.64 -15.04 -6.38
CA GLU A 137 2.03 -15.48 -6.10
C GLU A 137 3.04 -14.53 -6.73
N ASN A 138 2.79 -14.06 -7.95
CA ASN A 138 3.60 -13.08 -8.63
C ASN A 138 2.77 -11.82 -8.91
N ARG A 139 3.38 -10.66 -8.72
CA ARG A 139 2.76 -9.37 -9.00
C ARG A 139 3.77 -8.48 -9.70
N TRP A 140 3.34 -7.84 -10.77
CA TRP A 140 4.12 -6.83 -11.49
C TRP A 140 3.52 -5.46 -11.22
N LEU A 141 4.37 -4.45 -11.15
CA LEU A 141 3.94 -3.07 -11.00
C LEU A 141 4.81 -2.13 -11.82
N ALA A 142 4.24 -1.00 -12.20
CA ALA A 142 5.00 0.09 -12.77
C ALA A 142 4.36 1.42 -12.39
N LYS A 143 5.16 2.47 -12.51
CA LYS A 143 4.73 3.85 -12.36
C LYS A 143 4.37 4.43 -13.72
N LEU A 144 3.21 5.05 -13.81
CA LEU A 144 2.73 5.75 -14.99
C LEU A 144 2.79 7.27 -14.76
N GLY A 145 3.42 7.99 -15.68
CA GLY A 145 3.50 9.45 -15.64
C GLY A 145 2.17 10.14 -15.96
N SER A 146 2.05 11.40 -15.55
CA SER A 146 0.86 12.24 -15.71
C SER A 146 0.52 12.62 -17.16
N SER A 147 1.47 12.54 -18.08
CA SER A 147 1.26 12.79 -19.51
C SER A 147 0.70 11.59 -20.27
N THR A 148 0.61 10.42 -19.64
CA THR A 148 0.15 9.20 -20.31
C THR A 148 -1.37 9.11 -20.19
N SER A 149 -2.09 9.49 -21.26
CA SER A 149 -3.53 9.29 -21.34
C SER A 149 -3.84 7.79 -21.52
N LEU A 150 -4.07 7.08 -20.43
CA LEU A 150 -4.69 5.75 -20.51
C LEU A 150 -6.18 5.92 -20.76
N GLY A 151 -6.65 5.49 -21.93
CA GLY A 151 -8.07 5.25 -22.13
C GLY A 151 -8.51 4.10 -21.22
N LEU A 152 -9.47 4.35 -20.33
CA LEU A 152 -10.07 3.35 -19.44
C LEU A 152 -10.64 2.13 -20.17
N ASP A 153 -10.99 2.30 -21.44
CA ASP A 153 -11.81 1.35 -22.19
C ASP A 153 -11.05 0.09 -22.67
N ALA A 154 -9.75 -0.05 -22.39
CA ALA A 154 -8.97 -1.22 -22.85
C ALA A 154 -7.78 -1.59 -21.96
N LEU A 155 -7.84 -1.44 -20.63
CA LEU A 155 -6.83 -2.07 -19.79
C LEU A 155 -6.88 -3.60 -20.02
N PRO A 156 -5.74 -4.26 -20.29
CA PRO A 156 -5.71 -5.70 -20.47
C PRO A 156 -6.27 -6.43 -19.24
N LYS A 157 -6.90 -7.58 -19.45
CA LYS A 157 -7.49 -8.35 -18.36
C LYS A 157 -6.42 -8.72 -17.33
N GLY A 158 -6.69 -8.42 -16.06
CA GLY A 158 -5.73 -8.66 -14.97
C GLY A 158 -4.68 -7.56 -14.81
N VAL A 159 -4.87 -6.41 -15.46
CA VAL A 159 -4.15 -5.16 -15.22
C VAL A 159 -5.09 -4.17 -14.56
N HIS A 160 -4.63 -3.56 -13.47
CA HIS A 160 -5.42 -2.63 -12.67
C HIS A 160 -4.66 -1.33 -12.45
N LEU A 161 -5.39 -0.22 -12.54
CA LEU A 161 -4.86 1.12 -12.36
C LEU A 161 -5.35 1.70 -11.04
N TYR A 162 -4.43 2.34 -10.33
CA TYR A 162 -4.63 2.91 -9.01
C TYR A 162 -4.13 4.36 -8.97
N THR A 163 -4.97 5.27 -8.48
CA THR A 163 -4.63 6.67 -8.25
C THR A 163 -4.20 6.85 -6.79
N PRO A 164 -3.11 7.58 -6.49
CA PRO A 164 -2.71 7.85 -5.12
C PRO A 164 -3.78 8.70 -4.42
N MET A 165 -4.17 8.30 -3.20
CA MET A 165 -5.05 9.07 -2.32
C MET A 165 -4.26 10.00 -1.39
N THR A 166 -2.98 9.71 -1.19
CA THR A 166 -2.07 10.46 -0.33
C THR A 166 -0.70 10.55 -0.99
N ALA A 167 0.12 11.53 -0.59
CA ALA A 167 1.57 11.42 -0.77
C ALA A 167 2.10 10.17 -0.05
N GLN A 168 3.24 9.63 -0.49
CA GLN A 168 3.90 8.56 0.22
C GLN A 168 4.46 9.10 1.54
N LEU A 169 3.99 8.55 2.66
CA LEU A 169 4.58 8.81 3.97
C LEU A 169 5.90 8.05 4.07
N THR A 170 6.89 8.67 4.70
CA THR A 170 8.14 8.03 5.09
C THR A 170 8.23 8.04 6.61
N SER A 171 8.75 6.97 7.21
CA SER A 171 9.07 7.00 8.63
C SER A 171 10.12 8.08 8.85
N HIS A 172 9.84 9.07 9.69
CA HIS A 172 10.88 10.01 10.10
C HIS A 172 11.97 9.22 10.80
N ASP A 173 13.22 9.30 10.31
CA ASP A 173 14.38 8.74 11.00
C ASP A 173 14.31 9.21 12.45
N GLY A 174 14.19 8.25 13.37
CA GLY A 174 14.13 8.46 14.80
C GLY A 174 15.41 9.12 15.29
N THR A 175 15.52 10.43 15.12
CA THR A 175 16.48 11.22 15.89
C THR A 175 15.83 11.42 17.24
N VAL A 176 16.05 10.48 18.15
CA VAL A 176 15.78 10.68 19.57
C VAL A 176 16.57 11.92 19.98
N PRO A 177 15.95 13.01 20.46
CA PRO A 177 16.70 14.07 21.12
C PRO A 177 17.39 13.41 22.31
N GLN A 178 18.71 13.33 22.30
CA GLN A 178 19.45 12.97 23.50
C GLN A 178 19.12 14.02 24.55
N THR A 179 18.27 13.66 25.52
CA THR A 179 18.07 14.46 26.71
C THR A 179 19.41 14.55 27.40
N GLN A 180 20.00 15.74 27.33
CA GLN A 180 21.23 16.10 27.99
C GLN A 180 21.04 15.83 29.49
N ALA A 181 21.80 14.85 30.00
CA ALA A 181 21.89 14.59 31.43
C ALA A 181 22.64 15.76 32.07
N ASP A 182 21.90 16.72 32.61
CA ASP A 182 22.46 17.70 33.53
C ASP A 182 22.72 16.99 34.87
N ASN A 183 23.95 16.49 34.98
CA ASN A 183 24.60 16.28 36.27
C ASN A 183 24.76 17.64 36.94
N HIS A 184 23.99 17.90 37.98
CA HIS A 184 24.37 18.89 38.98
C HIS A 184 24.78 18.19 40.28
N ALA A 185 25.95 18.62 40.74
CA ALA A 185 26.71 18.19 41.90
C ALA A 185 25.99 18.36 43.23
#